data_AF-A0A921SYP2-F1
#
_entry.id   AF-A0A921SYP2-F1
#
_cell.length_a   1.000
_cell.length_b   1.000
_cell.length_c   1.000
_cell.angle_alpha   90.00
_cell.angle_beta   90.00
_cell.angle_gamma   90.00
#
_symmetry.space_group_name_H-M   'P 1'
#
loop_
_entity.id
_entity.type
_entity.pdbx_description
1 polymer ?
#
loop_
_entity_poly.entity_id
_entity_poly.type
_entity_poly.pdbx_seq_one_letter_code
_entity_poly.pdbx_strand_id
1 'polypeptide(L)'
;MAGTSDIKELLTRNLRSSGIYIAFVFIILLFTILTGGDLLSPGNLTNLVLQYSYILILAIGMVLIIVAGHIDLSVGSVVALTGAVAAVVVIGNGLPWWLGVLAALGTGVLVGLWQGFWVAY
;
A
#
# COMPACT_ATOMS: atom_id res chain seq x y z
N MET A 1 -12.05 -17.52 44.51
CA MET A 1 -11.40 -18.67 43.87
C MET A 1 -11.52 -18.43 42.37
N ALA A 2 -10.51 -17.84 41.73
CA ALA A 2 -10.54 -17.53 40.30
C ALA A 2 -10.64 -18.84 39.53
N GLY A 3 -11.82 -19.11 38.98
CA GLY A 3 -12.10 -20.35 38.27
C GLY A 3 -11.30 -20.39 36.98
N THR A 4 -10.83 -21.56 36.57
CA THR A 4 -10.21 -21.77 35.26
C THR A 4 -11.11 -21.33 34.09
N SER A 5 -12.41 -21.17 34.34
CA SER A 5 -13.40 -20.52 33.47
C SER A 5 -13.10 -19.04 33.20
N ASP A 6 -12.73 -18.24 34.21
CA ASP A 6 -12.40 -16.81 34.04
C ASP A 6 -11.17 -16.63 33.15
N ILE A 7 -10.15 -17.48 33.33
CA ILE A 7 -8.92 -17.43 32.52
C ILE A 7 -9.20 -17.81 31.07
N LYS A 8 -10.01 -18.85 30.84
CA LYS A 8 -10.41 -19.24 29.48
C LYS A 8 -11.23 -18.15 28.79
N GLU A 9 -12.12 -17.48 29.52
CA GLU A 9 -12.97 -16.40 29.01
C GLU A 9 -12.18 -15.12 28.70
N LEU A 10 -11.22 -14.76 29.56
CA LEU A 10 -10.26 -13.67 29.31
C LEU A 10 -9.36 -13.98 28.10
N LEU A 11 -8.92 -15.22 27.94
CA LEU A 11 -8.14 -15.66 26.78
C LEU A 11 -8.98 -15.64 25.49
N THR A 12 -10.18 -16.22 25.48
CA THR A 12 -11.03 -16.27 24.27
C THR A 12 -11.52 -14.89 23.83
N ARG A 13 -11.84 -14.01 24.78
CA ARG A 13 -12.24 -12.62 24.48
C ARG A 13 -11.07 -11.80 23.90
N ASN A 14 -9.85 -12.01 24.40
CA ASN A 14 -8.64 -11.38 23.84
C ASN A 14 -8.21 -12.00 22.51
N LEU A 15 -8.34 -13.31 22.30
CA LEU A 15 -8.02 -13.97 21.03
C LEU A 15 -8.88 -13.48 19.86
N ARG A 16 -10.15 -13.11 20.12
CA ARG A 16 -11.03 -12.57 19.07
C ARG A 16 -10.65 -11.15 18.65
N SER A 17 -10.19 -10.32 19.59
CA SER A 17 -9.72 -8.95 19.33
C SER A 17 -8.27 -8.91 18.81
N SER A 18 -7.42 -9.82 19.30
CA SER A 18 -6.00 -9.91 18.98
C SER A 18 -5.67 -10.92 17.88
N GLY A 19 -6.68 -11.56 17.28
CA GLY A 19 -6.51 -12.61 16.28
C GLY A 19 -5.66 -12.18 15.09
N ILE A 20 -5.76 -10.90 14.69
CA ILE A 20 -4.94 -10.31 13.62
C ILE A 20 -3.45 -10.30 13.98
N TYR A 21 -3.10 -9.94 15.23
CA TYR A 21 -1.70 -9.90 15.68
C TYR A 21 -1.13 -11.31 15.84
N ILE A 22 -1.95 -12.24 16.34
CA ILE A 22 -1.57 -13.66 16.45
C ILE A 22 -1.33 -14.25 15.04
N ALA A 23 -2.23 -13.98 14.09
CA ALA A 23 -2.10 -14.40 12.70
C ALA A 23 -0.87 -13.77 12.03
N PHE A 24 -0.58 -12.49 12.30
CA PHE A 24 0.58 -11.78 11.79
C PHE A 24 1.90 -12.42 12.26
N VAL A 25 2.04 -12.65 13.56
CA VAL A 25 3.24 -13.32 14.13
C VAL A 25 3.37 -14.74 13.57
N PHE A 26 2.25 -15.48 13.50
CA PHE A 26 2.24 -16.83 12.95
C PHE A 26 2.71 -16.87 11.50
N ILE A 27 2.20 -15.98 10.64
CA ILE A 27 2.60 -15.87 9.23
C ILE A 27 4.09 -15.52 9.11
N ILE A 28 4.60 -14.57 9.91
CA ILE A 28 6.02 -14.22 9.90
C ILE A 28 6.87 -15.44 10.24
N LEU A 29 6.54 -16.16 11.32
CA LEU A 29 7.29 -17.34 11.74
C LEU A 29 7.22 -18.45 10.69
N LEU A 30 6.02 -18.74 10.17
CA LEU A 30 5.79 -19.74 9.14
C LEU A 30 6.66 -19.46 7.91
N PHE A 31 6.59 -18.26 7.35
CA PHE A 31 7.35 -17.93 6.16
C PHE A 31 8.85 -17.78 6.44
N THR A 32 9.26 -17.32 7.63
CA THR A 32 10.69 -17.30 8.01
C THR A 32 11.27 -18.73 8.01
N ILE A 33 10.54 -19.71 8.54
CA ILE A 33 10.97 -21.11 8.55
C ILE A 33 10.98 -21.68 7.12
N LEU A 34 9.91 -21.48 6.36
CA LEU A 34 9.79 -22.02 5.00
C LEU A 34 10.79 -21.41 4.01
N THR A 35 11.24 -20.18 4.25
CA THR A 35 12.22 -19.47 3.40
C THR A 35 13.65 -19.51 3.94
N GLY A 36 13.92 -20.28 5.00
CA GLY A 36 15.27 -20.37 5.59
C GLY A 36 15.80 -19.06 6.17
N GLY A 37 14.91 -18.13 6.52
CA GLY A 37 15.26 -16.81 7.06
C GLY A 37 15.23 -15.66 6.06
N ASP A 38 15.03 -15.91 4.76
CA ASP A 38 15.06 -14.87 3.72
C ASP A 38 13.98 -13.80 3.91
N LEU A 39 12.81 -14.17 4.46
CA LEU A 39 11.73 -13.22 4.76
C LEU A 39 12.21 -12.04 5.63
N LEU A 40 13.00 -12.33 6.67
CA LEU A 40 13.52 -11.32 7.62
C LEU A 40 14.92 -10.82 7.24
N SER A 41 15.44 -11.20 6.07
CA SER A 41 16.72 -10.68 5.59
C SER A 41 16.66 -9.15 5.46
N PRO A 42 17.75 -8.41 5.74
CA PRO A 42 17.77 -6.95 5.61
C PRO A 42 17.38 -6.47 4.21
N GLY A 43 17.77 -7.21 3.16
CA GLY A 43 17.41 -6.91 1.78
C GLY A 43 15.92 -7.06 1.53
N ASN A 44 15.31 -8.17 1.95
CA ASN A 44 13.88 -8.39 1.77
C ASN A 44 13.04 -7.42 2.60
N LEU A 45 13.45 -7.14 3.85
CA LEU A 45 12.76 -6.15 4.69
C LEU A 45 12.83 -4.75 4.10
N THR A 46 13.98 -4.34 3.58
CA THR A 46 14.13 -3.05 2.90
C THR A 46 13.25 -2.98 1.66
N ASN A 47 13.26 -4.03 0.83
CA ASN A 47 12.42 -4.10 -0.37
C ASN A 47 10.92 -4.05 -0.03
N LEU A 48 10.51 -4.76 1.03
CA LEU A 48 9.13 -4.74 1.53
C LEU A 48 8.73 -3.33 1.96
N VAL A 49 9.55 -2.65 2.76
CA VAL A 49 9.28 -1.28 3.21
C VAL A 49 9.22 -0.32 2.03
N LEU A 50 10.16 -0.39 1.09
CA LEU A 50 10.15 0.46 -0.12
C LEU A 50 8.92 0.19 -0.99
N GLN A 51 8.51 -1.08 -1.13
CA GLN A 51 7.29 -1.44 -1.87
C GLN A 51 6.02 -0.94 -1.17
N TYR A 52 5.94 -0.92 0.15
CA TYR A 52 4.77 -0.33 0.83
C TYR A 52 4.84 1.20 0.96
N SER A 53 6.02 1.79 0.87
CA SER A 53 6.22 3.23 1.00
C SER A 53 5.43 4.02 -0.06
N TYR A 54 5.32 3.52 -1.30
CA TYR A 54 4.53 4.22 -2.32
C TYR A 54 3.04 4.31 -1.95
N ILE A 55 2.48 3.26 -1.34
CA ILE A 55 1.09 3.25 -0.87
C ILE A 55 0.89 4.25 0.26
N LEU A 56 1.84 4.35 1.21
CA LEU A 56 1.77 5.35 2.28
C LEU A 56 1.78 6.78 1.73
N ILE A 57 2.63 7.07 0.75
CA ILE A 57 2.69 8.40 0.11
C ILE A 57 1.34 8.72 -0.56
N LEU A 58 0.76 7.76 -1.29
CA LEU A 58 -0.56 7.92 -1.90
C LEU A 58 -1.66 8.15 -0.84
N ALA A 59 -1.61 7.42 0.27
CA ALA A 59 -2.57 7.56 1.36
C ALA A 59 -2.56 8.97 1.95
N ILE A 60 -1.38 9.58 2.13
CA ILE A 60 -1.26 10.98 2.61
C ILE A 60 -1.99 11.94 1.67
N GLY A 61 -1.85 11.76 0.34
CA GLY A 61 -2.59 12.57 -0.64
C GLY A 61 -4.10 12.41 -0.52
N MET A 62 -4.58 11.17 -0.36
CA MET A 62 -6.01 10.87 -0.19
C MET A 62 -6.60 11.46 1.11
N VAL A 63 -5.80 11.65 2.17
CA VAL A 63 -6.29 12.27 3.43
C VAL A 63 -6.87 13.65 3.18
N LEU A 64 -6.23 14.49 2.36
CA LEU A 64 -6.72 15.84 2.06
C LEU A 64 -8.10 15.82 1.42
N ILE A 65 -8.38 14.83 0.57
CA ILE A 65 -9.64 14.70 -0.16
C ILE A 65 -10.75 14.14 0.73
N ILE A 66 -10.41 13.17 1.60
CA ILE A 66 -11.34 12.62 2.60
C ILE A 66 -11.74 13.69 3.61
N VAL A 67 -10.80 14.52 4.08
CA VAL A 67 -11.09 15.65 4.99
C VAL A 67 -12.02 16.67 4.33
N ALA A 68 -11.91 16.86 3.01
CA ALA A 68 -12.83 17.69 2.24
C ALA A 68 -14.24 17.05 2.04
N GLY A 69 -14.51 15.88 2.61
CA GLY A 69 -15.81 15.20 2.55
C GLY A 69 -16.05 14.37 1.28
N HIS A 70 -15.01 14.13 0.48
CA HIS A 70 -15.10 13.39 -0.78
C HIS A 70 -14.46 12.01 -0.64
N ILE A 71 -15.06 10.98 -1.24
CA ILE A 71 -14.47 9.63 -1.35
C ILE A 71 -13.80 9.53 -2.71
N ASP A 72 -12.51 9.83 -2.78
CA ASP A 72 -11.78 9.83 -4.04
C ASP A 72 -11.15 8.47 -4.33
N LEU A 73 -11.88 7.67 -5.13
CA LEU A 73 -11.39 6.41 -5.70
C LEU A 73 -10.47 6.65 -6.92
N SER A 74 -10.38 7.88 -7.43
CA SER A 74 -9.66 8.17 -8.67
C SER A 74 -8.15 8.06 -8.53
N VAL A 75 -7.58 8.24 -7.33
CA VAL A 75 -6.13 8.08 -7.09
C VAL A 75 -5.64 6.71 -7.55
N GLY A 76 -6.43 5.66 -7.36
CA GLY A 76 -6.10 4.31 -7.84
C GLY A 76 -6.04 4.22 -9.36
N SER A 77 -6.99 4.83 -10.08
CA SER A 77 -7.00 4.82 -11.55
C SER A 77 -5.92 5.73 -12.14
N VAL A 78 -5.58 6.84 -11.50
CA VAL A 78 -4.46 7.71 -11.91
C VAL A 78 -3.12 6.98 -11.76
N VAL A 79 -2.91 6.24 -10.67
CA VAL A 79 -1.70 5.41 -10.48
C VAL A 79 -1.60 4.32 -11.54
N ALA A 80 -2.71 3.63 -11.83
CA ALA A 80 -2.74 2.61 -12.87
C ALA A 80 -2.43 3.19 -14.26
N LEU A 81 -3.02 4.35 -14.59
CA LEU A 81 -2.79 5.05 -15.86
C LEU A 81 -1.33 5.50 -16.01
N THR A 82 -0.80 6.22 -15.01
CA THR A 82 0.57 6.73 -15.04
C THR A 82 1.61 5.60 -15.07
N GLY A 83 1.34 4.49 -14.37
CA GLY A 83 2.13 3.26 -14.44
C GLY A 83 2.08 2.60 -15.83
N ALA A 84 0.90 2.51 -16.44
CA ALA A 84 0.74 1.99 -17.80
C ALA A 84 1.46 2.85 -18.84
N VAL A 85 1.38 4.18 -18.72
CA VAL A 85 2.12 5.12 -19.58
C VAL A 85 3.63 4.91 -19.43
N ALA A 86 4.14 4.84 -18.19
CA ALA A 86 5.55 4.56 -17.96
C ALA A 86 5.99 3.24 -18.60
N ALA A 87 5.19 2.18 -18.44
CA ALA A 87 5.48 0.87 -19.03
C ALA A 87 5.48 0.92 -20.56
N VAL A 88 4.52 1.59 -21.19
CA VAL A 88 4.50 1.74 -22.67
C VAL A 88 5.71 2.53 -23.16
N VAL A 89 6.08 3.62 -22.48
CA VAL A 89 7.25 4.43 -22.88
C VAL A 89 8.54 3.63 -22.75
N VAL A 90 8.76 2.97 -21.61
CA VAL A 90 10.05 2.30 -21.34
C VAL A 90 10.14 0.93 -22.00
N ILE A 91 9.10 0.11 -21.86
CA ILE A 91 9.10 -1.29 -22.34
C ILE A 91 8.57 -1.35 -23.77
N GLY A 92 7.43 -0.70 -24.04
CA GLY A 92 6.80 -0.75 -25.36
C GLY A 92 7.61 -0.04 -26.45
N ASN A 93 8.19 1.13 -26.14
CA ASN A 93 8.96 1.94 -27.09
C ASN A 93 10.48 1.80 -26.92
N GLY A 94 10.95 1.04 -25.93
CA GLY A 94 12.39 0.86 -25.66
C GLY A 94 13.12 2.14 -25.24
N LEU A 95 12.39 3.16 -24.75
CA LEU A 95 12.98 4.44 -24.36
C LEU A 95 13.60 4.35 -22.97
N PRO A 96 14.60 5.21 -22.65
CA PRO A 96 15.23 5.20 -21.33
C PRO A 96 14.24 5.53 -20.22
N TRP A 97 14.49 4.97 -19.03
CA TRP A 97 13.59 5.04 -17.87
C TRP A 97 13.21 6.46 -17.45
N TRP A 98 14.12 7.44 -17.60
CA TRP A 98 13.86 8.83 -17.24
C TRP A 98 12.77 9.47 -18.12
N LEU A 99 12.64 9.05 -19.39
CA LEU A 99 11.52 9.48 -20.24
C LEU A 99 10.20 8.88 -19.77
N GLY A 100 10.21 7.64 -19.29
CA GLY A 100 9.05 7.03 -18.65
C GLY A 100 8.57 7.80 -17.42
N VAL A 101 9.51 8.25 -16.58
CA VAL A 101 9.21 9.11 -15.42
C VAL A 101 8.60 10.44 -15.85
N LEU A 102 9.20 11.13 -16.82
CA LEU A 102 8.66 12.40 -17.33
C LEU A 102 7.27 12.25 -17.94
N ALA A 103 7.04 11.17 -18.70
CA ALA A 103 5.74 10.87 -19.29
C ALA A 103 4.69 10.60 -18.20
N ALA A 104 5.00 9.78 -17.20
CA ALA A 104 4.11 9.49 -16.09
C ALA A 104 3.77 10.73 -15.25
N LEU A 105 4.76 11.57 -14.94
CA LEU A 105 4.55 12.84 -14.24
C LEU A 105 3.68 13.79 -15.07
N GLY A 106 3.96 13.90 -16.36
CA GLY A 106 3.16 14.72 -17.28
C GLY A 106 1.71 14.27 -17.33
N THR A 107 1.45 12.97 -17.48
CA THR A 107 0.09 12.41 -17.44
C THR A 107 -0.59 12.65 -16.09
N GLY A 108 0.12 12.46 -14.98
CA GLY A 108 -0.43 12.72 -13.64
C GLY A 108 -0.84 14.17 -13.43
N VAL A 109 -0.01 15.13 -13.86
CA VAL A 109 -0.32 16.56 -13.81
C VAL A 109 -1.54 16.90 -14.67
N LEU A 110 -1.61 16.38 -15.90
CA LEU A 110 -2.74 16.65 -16.79
C LEU A 110 -4.07 16.13 -16.23
N VAL A 111 -4.07 14.91 -15.68
CA VAL A 111 -5.28 14.34 -15.06
C VAL A 111 -5.65 15.10 -13.79
N GLY A 112 -4.67 15.47 -12.96
CA GLY A 112 -4.90 16.27 -11.76
C GLY A 112 -5.46 17.66 -12.07
N LEU A 113 -4.95 18.33 -13.11
CA LEU A 113 -5.49 19.62 -13.57
C LEU A 113 -6.93 19.47 -14.07
N TRP A 114 -7.22 18.41 -14.83
CA TRP A 114 -8.57 18.12 -15.30
C TRP A 114 -9.54 17.91 -14.14
N GLN A 115 -9.18 17.08 -13.16
CA GLN A 115 -10.00 16.84 -11.97
C GLN A 115 -10.16 18.11 -11.13
N GLY A 116 -9.06 18.84 -10.89
CA GLY A 116 -9.07 20.08 -10.12
C GLY A 116 -9.93 21.17 -10.75
N PHE A 117 -9.98 21.25 -12.09
CA PHE A 117 -10.86 22.19 -12.80
C PHE A 117 -12.34 21.95 -12.48
N TRP A 118 -12.82 20.71 -12.55
CA TRP A 118 -14.22 20.37 -12.25
C TRP A 118 -14.58 20.50 -10.77
N VAL A 119 -13.59 20.46 -9.87
CA VAL A 119 -13.82 20.71 -8.44
C VAL A 119 -13.91 22.20 -8.15
N ALA A 120 -13.18 23.03 -8.90
CA ALA A 120 -13.11 24.48 -8.67
C ALA A 120 -14.28 25.28 -9.30
N TYR A 121 -14.88 24.78 -10.38
CA TYR A 121 -15.92 25.45 -11.17
C TYR A 121 -17.14 24.56 -11.36
#